data_AF-A0A226HQ26-F1
#
_entry.id   AF-A0A226HQ26-F1
#
_cell.length_a   1.000
_cell.length_b   1.000
_cell.length_c   1.000
_cell.angle_alpha   90.00
_cell.angle_beta   90.00
_cell.angle_gamma   90.00
#
_symmetry.space_group_name_H-M   'P 1'
#
loop_
_entity.id
_entity.type
_entity.pdbx_description
1 polymer ?
#
loop_
_entity_poly.entity_id
_entity_poly.type
_entity_poly.pdbx_seq_one_letter_code
_entity_poly.pdbx_strand_id
1 'polypeptide(L)'
;MKKLSILFVSVLTLGLAVTSCSSDDDDASIVGKWTPVKMGSVVNGKEILVDYPKEGTCDSDVTEFTADGKFTDISYESNEGKCEASTDKGSYTYKDKTLSTTYEGDTEVNSVEVTELSGSTLKIKLTEKIDASTSLVLITVYQRK
;
A
#
# COMPACT_ATOMS: atom_id res chain seq x y z
N MET A 1 69.28 22.40 -23.01
CA MET A 1 68.95 20.95 -22.98
C MET A 1 68.73 20.60 -21.51
N LYS A 2 67.53 20.28 -21.04
CA LYS A 2 66.67 19.17 -21.41
C LYS A 2 65.22 19.61 -21.60
N LYS A 3 64.63 19.08 -22.66
CA LYS A 3 63.21 19.14 -22.99
C LYS A 3 62.56 17.98 -22.24
N LEU A 4 61.44 18.17 -21.57
CA LEU A 4 60.45 17.10 -21.44
C LEU A 4 59.06 17.72 -21.39
N SER A 5 58.32 17.39 -22.44
CA SER A 5 56.93 17.73 -22.72
C SER A 5 56.07 16.63 -22.12
N ILE A 6 55.05 16.96 -21.31
CA ILE A 6 53.95 16.06 -20.94
C ILE A 6 52.70 16.96 -20.80
N LEU A 7 51.97 17.16 -21.89
CA LEU A 7 50.72 16.46 -22.27
C LEU A 7 49.52 16.86 -21.42
N PHE A 8 48.65 17.69 -22.03
CA PHE A 8 47.23 17.77 -21.68
C PHE A 8 46.59 16.39 -21.83
N VAL A 9 46.03 15.86 -20.75
CA VAL A 9 45.11 14.73 -20.81
C VAL A 9 43.86 15.13 -20.03
N SER A 10 42.93 15.75 -20.75
CA SER A 10 41.53 15.78 -20.39
C SER A 10 40.98 14.35 -20.49
N VAL A 11 40.60 13.77 -19.36
CA VAL A 11 39.74 12.59 -19.33
C VAL A 11 38.45 13.01 -18.65
N LEU A 12 37.49 13.45 -19.47
CA LEU A 12 36.08 13.26 -19.18
C LEU A 12 35.86 11.75 -19.13
N THR A 13 35.72 11.17 -17.94
CA THR A 13 35.08 9.87 -17.78
C THR A 13 33.89 10.04 -16.88
N LEU A 14 32.76 10.23 -17.58
CA LEU A 14 31.52 9.50 -17.39
C LEU A 14 31.03 9.52 -15.95
N GLY A 15 30.09 10.43 -15.70
CA GLY A 15 29.08 10.21 -14.68
C GLY A 15 28.54 8.80 -14.84
N LEU A 16 28.90 7.96 -13.88
CA LEU A 16 28.13 6.78 -13.54
C LEU A 16 26.80 7.32 -13.01
N ALA A 17 25.94 7.75 -13.93
CA ALA A 17 24.53 7.50 -13.76
C ALA A 17 24.46 5.99 -13.57
N VAL A 18 24.39 5.57 -12.31
CA VAL A 18 23.70 4.36 -11.96
C VAL A 18 22.27 4.59 -12.42
N THR A 19 22.05 4.36 -13.71
CA THR A 19 20.80 3.79 -14.20
C THR A 19 20.65 2.54 -13.35
N SER A 20 19.97 2.69 -12.21
CA SER A 20 19.35 1.57 -11.53
C SER A 20 18.45 0.97 -12.58
N CYS A 21 18.94 -0.06 -13.26
CA CYS A 21 18.14 -0.90 -14.12
C CYS A 21 16.97 -1.36 -13.27
N SER A 22 15.83 -0.73 -13.52
CA SER A 22 14.50 -1.34 -13.54
C SER A 22 14.68 -2.82 -13.82
N SER A 23 14.62 -3.63 -12.77
CA SER A 23 14.26 -5.02 -12.97
C SER A 23 12.80 -4.96 -13.38
N ASP A 24 12.48 -5.55 -14.53
CA ASP A 24 11.13 -5.82 -15.00
C ASP A 24 10.42 -6.72 -13.97
N ASP A 25 10.09 -6.15 -12.80
CA ASP A 25 9.06 -6.69 -11.95
C ASP A 25 7.76 -6.30 -12.66
N ASP A 26 7.01 -7.28 -13.15
CA ASP A 26 5.59 -7.08 -13.46
C ASP A 26 4.96 -6.42 -12.23
N ASP A 27 4.84 -5.09 -12.23
CA ASP A 27 4.35 -4.32 -11.10
C ASP A 27 2.97 -4.88 -10.75
N ALA A 28 2.90 -5.61 -9.63
CA ALA A 28 1.69 -6.30 -9.25
C ALA A 28 0.55 -5.27 -9.16
N SER A 29 -0.52 -5.49 -9.93
CA SER A 29 -1.60 -4.51 -10.00
C SER A 29 -2.45 -4.53 -8.75
N ILE A 30 -2.73 -3.35 -8.19
CA ILE A 30 -3.69 -3.17 -7.11
C ILE A 30 -5.14 -3.47 -7.56
N VAL A 31 -5.40 -3.40 -8.88
CA VAL A 31 -6.71 -3.73 -9.46
C VAL A 31 -7.08 -5.17 -9.12
N GLY A 32 -8.28 -5.37 -8.59
CA GLY A 32 -8.79 -6.66 -8.15
C GLY A 32 -9.58 -6.56 -6.84
N LYS A 33 -10.01 -7.73 -6.37
CA LYS A 33 -10.76 -7.90 -5.12
C LYS A 33 -9.83 -8.38 -4.01
N TRP A 34 -9.96 -7.77 -2.85
CA TRP A 34 -9.11 -7.98 -1.71
C TRP A 34 -9.95 -8.19 -0.46
N THR A 35 -9.63 -9.24 0.30
CA THR A 35 -10.30 -9.55 1.57
C THR A 35 -9.27 -9.48 2.69
N PRO A 36 -9.54 -8.75 3.78
CA PRO A 36 -8.62 -8.69 4.90
C PRO A 36 -8.54 -10.06 5.59
N VAL A 37 -7.32 -10.49 5.89
CA VAL A 37 -7.06 -11.79 6.56
C VAL A 37 -6.28 -11.64 7.85
N LYS A 38 -5.51 -10.55 8.00
CA LYS A 38 -4.81 -10.22 9.25
C LYS A 38 -4.86 -8.73 9.52
N MET A 39 -4.85 -8.38 10.80
CA MET A 39 -4.65 -7.02 11.27
C MET A 39 -3.68 -6.98 12.45
N GLY A 40 -3.14 -5.82 12.75
CA GLY A 40 -2.29 -5.65 13.91
C GLY A 40 -1.57 -4.31 13.95
N SER A 41 -0.47 -4.28 14.71
CA SER A 41 0.30 -3.07 14.92
C SER A 41 1.80 -3.33 14.99
N VAL A 42 2.59 -2.27 14.94
CA VAL A 42 4.03 -2.34 15.19
C VAL A 42 4.31 -1.96 16.63
N VAL A 43 4.83 -2.90 17.42
CA VAL A 43 5.22 -2.70 18.82
C VAL A 43 6.71 -2.92 18.95
N ASN A 44 7.44 -1.91 19.44
CA ASN A 44 8.91 -1.95 19.58
C ASN A 44 9.64 -2.33 18.27
N GLY A 45 9.15 -1.83 17.14
CA GLY A 45 9.74 -2.10 15.82
C GLY A 45 9.42 -3.47 15.22
N LYS A 46 8.55 -4.27 15.88
CA LYS A 46 8.12 -5.57 15.39
C LYS A 46 6.64 -5.57 15.06
N GLU A 47 6.28 -6.09 13.89
CA GLU A 47 4.89 -6.37 13.54
C GLU A 47 4.32 -7.49 14.42
N ILE A 48 3.17 -7.20 15.04
CA ILE A 48 2.36 -8.16 15.78
C ILE A 48 1.02 -8.25 15.05
N LEU A 49 0.80 -9.37 14.35
CA LEU A 49 -0.40 -9.61 13.56
C LEU A 49 -1.24 -10.70 14.20
N VAL A 50 -2.56 -10.51 14.16
CA VAL A 50 -3.58 -11.50 14.50
C VAL A 50 -4.49 -11.71 13.30
N ASP A 51 -5.28 -12.78 13.32
CA ASP A 51 -6.28 -13.01 12.28
C ASP A 51 -7.31 -11.87 12.29
N TYR A 52 -7.74 -11.45 11.09
CA TYR A 52 -8.77 -10.43 10.96
C TYR A 52 -10.07 -10.98 11.57
N PRO A 53 -10.74 -10.22 12.46
CA PRO A 53 -11.93 -10.69 13.13
C PRO A 53 -13.04 -11.00 12.11
N LYS A 54 -13.77 -12.08 12.38
CA LYS A 54 -14.93 -12.44 11.58
C LYS A 54 -16.20 -12.04 12.33
N GLU A 55 -17.07 -11.29 11.66
CA GLU A 55 -18.39 -10.94 12.20
C GLU A 55 -19.34 -12.13 12.14
N GLY A 56 -19.36 -12.91 13.21
CA GLY A 56 -20.23 -14.09 13.35
C GLY A 56 -20.07 -15.08 12.19
N THR A 57 -21.19 -15.38 11.52
CA THR A 57 -21.23 -16.28 10.35
C THR A 57 -21.19 -15.52 9.02
N CYS A 58 -20.98 -14.20 9.03
CA CYS A 58 -21.06 -13.38 7.83
C CYS A 58 -19.93 -13.64 6.85
N ASP A 59 -20.13 -13.18 5.62
CA ASP A 59 -19.07 -13.15 4.63
C ASP A 59 -17.95 -12.20 5.11
N SER A 60 -16.74 -12.40 4.59
CA SER A 60 -15.63 -11.49 4.86
C SER A 60 -15.79 -10.22 4.04
N ASP A 61 -15.34 -9.10 4.61
CA ASP A 61 -15.25 -7.82 3.92
C ASP A 61 -14.48 -7.95 2.58
N VAL A 62 -14.84 -7.12 1.62
CA VAL A 62 -14.20 -7.08 0.30
C VAL A 62 -14.00 -5.65 -0.15
N THR A 63 -12.77 -5.32 -0.52
CA THR A 63 -12.43 -4.11 -1.26
C THR A 63 -12.13 -4.48 -2.71
N GLU A 64 -12.84 -3.88 -3.66
CA GLU A 64 -12.56 -3.99 -5.09
C GLU A 64 -11.96 -2.69 -5.61
N PHE A 65 -10.78 -2.76 -6.25
CA PHE A 65 -10.19 -1.66 -7.00
C PHE A 65 -10.31 -1.93 -8.51
N THR A 66 -10.77 -0.96 -9.29
CA THR A 66 -10.97 -1.09 -10.74
C THR A 66 -9.99 -0.20 -11.52
N ALA A 67 -9.69 -0.60 -12.76
CA ALA A 67 -8.67 0.06 -13.59
C ALA A 67 -8.98 1.53 -13.94
N ASP A 68 -10.24 1.96 -13.81
CA ASP A 68 -10.68 3.35 -14.00
C ASP A 68 -10.52 4.22 -12.73
N GLY A 69 -9.81 3.72 -11.70
CA GLY A 69 -9.49 4.49 -10.49
C GLY A 69 -10.67 4.59 -9.53
N LYS A 70 -11.58 3.61 -9.55
CA LYS A 70 -12.70 3.50 -8.62
C LYS A 70 -12.49 2.36 -7.64
N PHE A 71 -13.08 2.48 -6.46
CA PHE A 71 -13.12 1.39 -5.51
C PHE A 71 -14.52 1.18 -4.95
N THR A 72 -14.77 -0.04 -4.46
CA THR A 72 -15.98 -0.42 -3.75
C THR A 72 -15.57 -1.23 -2.53
N ASP A 73 -15.98 -0.78 -1.35
CA ASP A 73 -15.85 -1.50 -0.09
C ASP A 73 -17.20 -2.12 0.25
N ILE A 74 -17.19 -3.41 0.56
CA ILE A 74 -18.34 -4.15 1.05
C ILE A 74 -17.97 -4.66 2.44
N SER A 75 -18.62 -4.13 3.46
CA SER A 75 -18.50 -4.59 4.84
C SER A 75 -19.72 -5.42 5.23
N TYR A 76 -19.50 -6.42 6.08
CA TYR A 76 -20.57 -7.27 6.58
C TYR A 76 -20.66 -7.19 8.09
N GLU A 77 -21.82 -6.82 8.61
CA GLU A 77 -22.08 -6.75 10.05
C GLU A 77 -23.16 -7.75 10.46
N SER A 78 -23.02 -8.31 11.66
CA SER A 78 -24.05 -9.17 12.24
C SER A 78 -25.04 -8.37 13.06
N ASN A 79 -26.29 -8.33 12.60
CA ASN A 79 -27.40 -7.70 13.29
C ASN A 79 -28.44 -8.75 13.68
N GLU A 80 -28.61 -9.00 14.98
CA GLU A 80 -29.50 -10.04 15.53
C GLU A 80 -29.32 -11.43 14.88
N GLY A 81 -28.07 -11.79 14.52
CA GLY A 81 -27.73 -13.07 13.91
C GLY A 81 -28.00 -13.17 12.40
N LYS A 82 -28.40 -12.06 11.75
CA LYS A 82 -28.44 -11.91 10.29
C LYS A 82 -27.23 -11.11 9.83
N CYS A 83 -26.81 -11.34 8.59
CA CYS A 83 -25.71 -10.62 7.98
C CYS A 83 -26.25 -9.52 7.08
N GLU A 84 -25.90 -8.29 7.39
CA GLU A 84 -26.26 -7.11 6.63
C GLU A 84 -25.00 -6.57 5.96
N ALA A 85 -25.08 -6.29 4.66
CA ALA A 85 -23.97 -5.75 3.89
C ALA A 85 -24.15 -4.25 3.70
N SER A 86 -23.11 -3.50 3.98
CA SER A 86 -23.00 -2.08 3.62
C SER A 86 -22.05 -1.95 2.43
N THR A 87 -22.30 -0.98 1.57
CA THR A 87 -21.48 -0.75 0.38
C THR A 87 -21.12 0.72 0.28
N ASP A 88 -19.83 0.99 0.38
CA ASP A 88 -19.25 2.30 0.19
C ASP A 88 -18.43 2.30 -1.10
N LYS A 89 -18.40 3.45 -1.78
CA LYS A 89 -17.72 3.61 -3.06
C LYS A 89 -16.88 4.86 -3.04
N GLY A 90 -15.94 4.93 -3.97
CA GLY A 90 -15.11 6.10 -4.11
C GLY A 90 -14.16 6.04 -5.29
N SER A 91 -13.25 7.00 -5.32
CA SER A 91 -12.10 7.00 -6.20
C SER A 91 -10.82 6.70 -5.44
N TYR A 92 -9.86 6.09 -6.11
CA TYR A 92 -8.54 5.88 -5.55
C TYR A 92 -7.43 6.28 -6.52
N THR A 93 -6.25 6.53 -5.96
CA THR A 93 -4.99 6.59 -6.71
C THR A 93 -3.97 5.72 -6.01
N TYR A 94 -3.11 5.08 -6.78
CA TYR A 94 -1.98 4.31 -6.27
C TYR A 94 -0.71 4.76 -7.00
N LYS A 95 0.20 5.39 -6.26
CA LYS A 95 1.45 5.92 -6.80
C LYS A 95 2.52 5.94 -5.72
N ASP A 96 3.75 5.57 -6.09
CA ASP A 96 4.91 5.65 -5.19
C ASP A 96 4.66 4.95 -3.83
N LYS A 97 4.03 3.77 -3.87
CA LYS A 97 3.60 2.98 -2.69
C LYS A 97 2.59 3.66 -1.77
N THR A 98 1.95 4.73 -2.22
CA THR A 98 0.88 5.40 -1.49
C THR A 98 -0.46 5.09 -2.15
N LEU A 99 -1.37 4.49 -1.39
CA LEU A 99 -2.76 4.32 -1.78
C LEU A 99 -3.57 5.44 -1.14
N SER A 100 -4.19 6.27 -1.97
CA SER A 100 -5.07 7.33 -1.53
C SER A 100 -6.50 7.07 -1.98
N THR A 101 -7.46 7.12 -1.07
CA THR A 101 -8.90 6.90 -1.33
C THR A 101 -9.73 8.12 -0.93
N THR A 102 -10.78 8.37 -1.69
CA THR A 102 -11.80 9.39 -1.39
C THR A 102 -13.16 8.76 -1.62
N TYR A 103 -13.96 8.67 -0.56
CA TYR A 103 -15.31 8.14 -0.62
C TYR A 103 -16.25 9.10 -1.37
N GLU A 104 -17.28 8.54 -2.00
CA GLU A 104 -18.30 9.33 -2.69
C GLU A 104 -19.05 10.22 -1.70
N GLY A 105 -19.08 11.53 -1.98
CA GLY A 105 -19.71 12.53 -1.10
C GLY A 105 -18.74 13.19 -0.12
N ASP A 106 -17.55 12.62 0.07
CA ASP A 106 -16.51 13.17 0.93
C ASP A 106 -15.55 14.08 0.15
N THR A 107 -14.92 15.00 0.88
CA THR A 107 -13.82 15.83 0.37
C THR A 107 -12.46 15.44 0.94
N GLU A 108 -12.46 14.57 1.96
CA GLU A 108 -11.25 14.11 2.63
C GLU A 108 -10.57 12.99 1.84
N VAL A 109 -9.24 13.03 1.81
CA VAL A 109 -8.41 12.01 1.17
C VAL A 109 -7.75 11.17 2.25
N ASN A 110 -8.12 9.90 2.34
CA ASN A 110 -7.48 8.93 3.20
C ASN A 110 -6.24 8.38 2.49
N SER A 111 -5.10 8.30 3.16
CA SER A 111 -3.86 7.79 2.55
C SER A 111 -3.16 6.79 3.44
N VAL A 112 -2.75 5.66 2.85
CA VAL A 112 -2.02 4.58 3.51
C VAL A 112 -0.79 4.19 2.70
N GLU A 113 0.22 3.68 3.38
CA GLU A 113 1.43 3.13 2.76
C GLU A 113 1.17 1.67 2.36
N VAL A 114 1.44 1.31 1.10
CA VAL A 114 1.46 -0.07 0.63
C VAL A 114 2.88 -0.63 0.83
N THR A 115 3.01 -1.51 1.81
CA THR A 115 4.30 -2.10 2.20
C THR A 115 4.61 -3.39 1.46
N GLU A 116 3.58 -4.05 0.92
CA GLU A 116 3.69 -5.25 0.09
C GLU A 116 2.53 -5.27 -0.93
N LEU A 117 2.85 -5.56 -2.19
CA LEU A 117 1.86 -5.78 -3.24
C LEU A 117 2.36 -6.89 -4.16
N SER A 118 1.56 -7.94 -4.29
CA SER A 118 1.84 -9.08 -5.17
C SER A 118 0.55 -9.57 -5.83
N GLY A 119 0.63 -10.60 -6.67
CA GLY A 119 -0.55 -11.23 -7.26
C GLY A 119 -1.52 -11.83 -6.23
N SER A 120 -1.11 -12.02 -4.97
CA SER A 120 -1.95 -12.64 -3.93
C SER A 120 -2.07 -11.84 -2.64
N THR A 121 -1.17 -10.89 -2.38
CA THR A 121 -1.08 -10.17 -1.11
C THR A 121 -1.07 -8.66 -1.34
N LEU A 122 -1.87 -7.95 -0.54
CA LEU A 122 -1.82 -6.50 -0.40
C LEU A 122 -1.64 -6.21 1.09
N LYS A 123 -0.56 -5.55 1.48
CA LYS A 123 -0.31 -5.14 2.88
C LYS A 123 -0.26 -3.63 2.94
N ILE A 124 -1.16 -3.05 3.72
CA ILE A 124 -1.20 -1.61 3.97
C ILE A 124 -0.76 -1.29 5.40
N LYS A 125 -0.22 -0.09 5.55
CA LYS A 125 0.24 0.48 6.80
C LYS A 125 -0.34 1.88 6.95
N LEU A 126 -1.05 2.09 8.05
CA LEU A 126 -1.53 3.39 8.49
C LEU A 126 -0.65 3.86 9.64
N THR A 127 -0.18 5.11 9.58
CA THR A 127 0.58 5.74 10.66
C THR A 127 -0.22 6.92 11.18
N GLU A 128 -0.78 6.78 12.37
CA GLU A 128 -1.52 7.84 13.04
C GLU A 128 -0.62 8.52 14.07
N LYS A 129 -0.56 9.85 14.03
CA LYS A 129 0.14 10.61 15.08
C LYS A 129 -0.79 10.75 16.27
N ILE A 130 -0.38 10.23 17.41
CA ILE A 130 -1.07 10.46 18.69
C ILE A 130 -0.65 11.81 19.25
N ASP A 131 0.66 12.08 19.24
CA ASP A 131 1.25 13.35 19.68
C ASP A 131 2.53 13.67 18.87
N ALA A 132 3.29 14.67 19.28
CA ALA A 132 4.51 15.11 18.59
C ALA A 132 5.64 14.06 18.55
N SER A 133 5.62 13.10 19.48
CA SER A 133 6.65 12.08 19.69
C SER A 133 6.14 10.64 19.53
N THR A 134 4.82 10.45 19.58
CA THR A 134 4.20 9.12 19.58
C THR A 134 3.32 8.94 18.34
N SER A 135 3.56 7.84 17.62
CA SER A 135 2.70 7.39 16.53
C SER A 135 2.20 5.97 16.80
N LEU A 136 0.95 5.72 16.43
CA LEU A 136 0.40 4.38 16.29
C LEU A 136 0.63 3.91 14.85
N VAL A 137 1.12 2.69 14.67
CA VAL A 137 1.25 2.05 13.37
C VAL A 137 0.30 0.88 13.32
N LEU A 138 -0.65 0.92 12.41
CA LEU A 138 -1.61 -0.15 12.14
C LEU A 138 -1.26 -0.83 10.82
N ILE A 139 -1.39 -2.15 10.79
CA ILE A 139 -1.13 -2.99 9.63
C ILE A 139 -2.39 -3.79 9.31
N THR A 140 -2.77 -3.83 8.05
CA THR A 140 -3.79 -4.75 7.55
C THR A 140 -3.22 -5.53 6.37
N VAL A 141 -3.41 -6.84 6.38
CA VAL A 141 -3.00 -7.75 5.30
C VAL A 141 -4.24 -8.29 4.63
N TYR A 142 -4.30 -8.13 3.31
CA TYR A 142 -5.36 -8.62 2.46
C TYR A 142 -4.85 -9.75 1.57
N GLN A 143 -5.76 -10.67 1.24
CA GLN A 143 -5.56 -11.67 0.21
C GLN A 143 -6.45 -11.39 -1.00
N ARG A 144 -5.95 -11.72 -2.18
CA ARG A 144 -6.72 -11.61 -3.41
C ARG A 144 -7.87 -12.64 -3.41
N LYS A 145 -9.05 -12.20 -3.84
CA LYS A 145 -10.27 -13.02 -3.99
C LYS A 145 -10.49 -13.45 -5.44
#